data_AF-A0AAT9HRU9-F1
#
_entry.id   AF-A0AAT9HRU9-F1
#
_cell.length_a   1.000
_cell.length_b   1.000
_cell.length_c   1.000
_cell.angle_alpha   90.00
_cell.angle_beta   90.00
_cell.angle_gamma   90.00
#
_symmetry.space_group_name_H-M   'P 1'
#
loop_
_entity.id
_entity.type
_entity.pdbx_description
1 polymer ?
#
loop_
_entity_poly.entity_id
_entity_poly.type
_entity_poly.pdbx_seq_one_letter_code
_entity_poly.pdbx_strand_id
1 'polypeptide(L)' 'MTTHSGDGTATDEVDWDAEAAGFDEEPDHGLRDPRVRAAWAARLRTWLPGRPGDVLDLGCGTGSLSSLPPGRDTG' A
#
# COMPACT_ATOMS: atom_id res chain seq x y z
N MET A 1 17.18 -1.96 -14.73
CA MET A 1 17.74 -2.75 -13.61
C MET A 1 18.97 -1.99 -13.12
N THR A 2 18.78 -1.04 -12.23
CA THR A 2 19.89 -0.27 -11.67
C THR A 2 20.20 -0.90 -10.33
N THR A 3 21.31 -1.62 -10.24
CA THR A 3 21.82 -2.14 -8.97
C THR A 3 22.28 -0.95 -8.13
N HIS A 4 21.61 -0.69 -7.01
CA HIS A 4 22.12 0.25 -6.01
C HIS A 4 23.33 -0.40 -5.33
N SER A 5 24.53 -0.03 -5.78
CA SER A 5 25.78 -0.35 -5.07
C SER A 5 25.93 0.63 -3.92
N GLY A 6 25.52 0.25 -2.72
CA GLY A 6 25.72 1.03 -1.49
C GLY A 6 27.17 0.93 -0.99
N ASP A 7 27.83 2.09 -0.85
CA ASP A 7 29.08 2.26 -0.12
C ASP A 7 28.77 2.93 1.23
N GLY A 8 28.90 2.15 2.32
CA GLY A 8 29.68 2.61 3.46
C GLY A 8 29.06 3.50 4.53
N THR A 9 27.87 3.17 5.07
CA THR A 9 27.58 3.26 6.52
C THR A 9 26.45 2.29 6.86
N ALA A 10 26.72 1.27 7.68
CA ALA A 10 25.78 0.20 8.01
C ALA A 10 24.57 0.70 8.81
N THR A 11 23.55 1.14 8.10
CA THR A 11 22.17 0.74 8.40
C THR A 11 21.96 -0.58 7.67
N ASP A 12 21.32 -1.58 8.29
CA ASP A 12 20.91 -2.81 7.60
C ASP A 12 19.98 -2.42 6.43
N GLU A 13 20.56 -2.23 5.25
CA GLU A 13 19.85 -1.79 4.06
C GLU A 13 19.11 -3.01 3.49
N VAL A 14 17.79 -3.00 3.62
CA VAL A 14 16.93 -4.05 3.10
C VAL A 14 16.93 -3.98 1.57
N ASP A 15 17.30 -5.09 0.92
CA ASP A 15 17.17 -5.23 -0.53
C ASP A 15 15.69 -5.41 -0.90
N TRP A 16 14.99 -4.30 -1.06
CA TRP A 16 13.58 -4.29 -1.40
C TRP A 16 13.27 -4.94 -2.75
N ASP A 17 14.20 -4.96 -3.70
CA ASP A 17 13.97 -5.63 -4.99
C ASP A 17 13.84 -7.16 -4.79
N ALA A 18 14.59 -7.72 -3.85
CA ALA A 18 14.48 -9.13 -3.48
C ALA A 18 13.20 -9.44 -2.67
N GLU A 19 12.84 -8.57 -1.72
CA GLU A 19 11.71 -8.79 -0.81
C GLU A 19 10.33 -8.52 -1.45
N ALA A 20 10.26 -7.63 -2.46
CA ALA A 20 9.00 -7.17 -3.03
C ALA A 20 8.11 -8.29 -3.60
N ALA A 21 8.70 -9.37 -4.11
CA ALA A 21 7.94 -10.47 -4.72
C ALA A 21 7.06 -11.25 -3.71
N GLY A 22 7.45 -11.27 -2.43
CA GLY A 22 6.75 -11.99 -1.37
C GLY A 22 6.02 -11.08 -0.37
N PHE A 23 6.29 -9.78 -0.40
CA PHE A 23 5.85 -8.85 0.64
C PHE A 23 4.34 -8.91 0.93
N ASP A 24 3.49 -8.89 -0.11
CA ASP A 24 2.03 -8.94 0.05
C ASP A 24 1.46 -10.33 0.39
N GLU A 25 2.28 -11.38 0.29
CA GLU A 25 1.93 -12.73 0.73
C GLU A 25 2.00 -12.86 2.25
N GLU A 26 2.81 -12.02 2.89
CA GLU A 26 2.91 -11.99 4.34
C GLU A 26 1.58 -11.57 4.97
N PRO A 27 1.21 -12.21 6.10
CA PRO A 27 0.00 -11.85 6.82
C PRO A 27 0.05 -10.36 7.20
N ASP A 28 -1.01 -9.64 6.84
CA ASP A 28 -1.25 -8.20 7.06
C ASP A 28 -0.78 -7.22 5.96
N HIS A 29 0.01 -7.65 4.97
CA HIS A 29 0.49 -6.73 3.92
C HIS A 29 -0.47 -6.60 2.71
N GLY A 30 -1.01 -7.71 2.20
CA GLY A 30 -1.88 -7.68 1.01
C GLY A 30 -3.34 -7.25 1.22
N LEU A 31 -3.74 -6.80 2.43
CA LEU A 31 -5.13 -6.49 2.80
C LEU A 31 -6.15 -7.61 2.44
N ARG A 32 -5.73 -8.86 2.61
CA ARG A 32 -6.53 -10.06 2.27
C ARG A 32 -7.62 -10.36 3.30
N ASP A 33 -7.42 -9.96 4.55
CA ASP A 33 -8.44 -10.08 5.58
C ASP A 33 -9.59 -9.09 5.29
N PRO A 34 -10.85 -9.58 5.14
CA PRO A 34 -11.97 -8.71 4.79
C PRO A 34 -12.28 -7.62 5.83
N ARG A 35 -12.01 -7.86 7.12
CA ARG A 35 -12.23 -6.90 8.20
C ARG A 35 -11.19 -5.80 8.16
N VAL A 36 -9.93 -6.16 7.96
CA VAL A 36 -8.83 -5.19 7.80
C VAL A 36 -9.06 -4.34 6.55
N ARG A 37 -9.43 -4.98 5.43
CA ARG A 37 -9.80 -4.31 4.18
C ARG A 37 -10.95 -3.30 4.37
N ALA A 38 -11.99 -3.68 5.12
CA ALA A 38 -13.12 -2.80 5.43
C ALA A 38 -12.72 -1.62 6.34
N ALA A 39 -11.88 -1.86 7.33
CA ALA A 39 -11.37 -0.82 8.23
C ALA A 39 -10.54 0.23 7.47
N TRP A 40 -9.66 -0.21 6.57
CA TRP A 40 -8.91 0.69 5.69
C TRP A 40 -9.81 1.51 4.76
N ALA A 41 -10.80 0.88 4.13
CA ALA A 41 -11.77 1.60 3.30
C ALA A 41 -12.53 2.67 4.10
N ALA A 42 -12.91 2.38 5.35
CA ALA A 42 -13.53 3.36 6.23
C ALA A 42 -12.59 4.51 6.60
N ARG A 43 -11.32 4.20 6.88
CA ARG A 43 -10.30 5.19 7.19
C ARG A 43 -10.04 6.14 6.03
N LEU A 44 -9.87 5.61 4.81
CA LEU A 44 -9.64 6.44 3.62
C LEU A 44 -10.79 7.41 3.36
N ARG A 45 -12.05 6.99 3.56
CA ARG A 45 -13.22 7.89 3.44
C ARG A 45 -13.18 9.08 4.41
N THR A 46 -12.54 8.91 5.57
CA THR A 46 -12.43 10.01 6.56
C THR A 46 -11.33 11.01 6.19
N TRP A 47 -10.40 10.62 5.33
CA TRP A 47 -9.26 11.44 4.93
C TRP A 47 -9.44 12.08 3.56
N LEU A 48 -10.11 11.39 2.64
CA LEU A 48 -10.30 11.86 1.28
C LEU A 48 -11.50 12.81 1.18
N PRO A 49 -11.47 13.78 0.24
CA PRO A 49 -12.63 14.62 -0.04
C PRO A 49 -13.81 13.77 -0.54
N GLY A 50 -15.03 14.13 -0.14
CA GLY A 50 -16.25 13.48 -0.64
C GLY A 50 -16.59 13.76 -2.11
N ARG A 51 -15.70 14.43 -2.85
CA ARG A 51 -15.84 14.67 -4.30
C ARG A 51 -14.79 13.84 -5.04
N PRO A 52 -15.07 13.36 -6.27
CA PRO A 52 -14.07 12.69 -7.08
C PRO A 52 -12.82 13.55 -7.27
N GLY A 53 -11.65 12.91 -7.28
CA GLY A 53 -10.37 13.56 -7.52
C GLY A 53 -9.26 12.53 -7.73
N ASP A 54 -8.14 13.01 -8.26
CA ASP A 54 -6.96 12.19 -8.50
C ASP A 54 -6.15 12.03 -7.20
N VAL A 55 -5.81 10.79 -6.86
CA VAL A 55 -5.06 10.44 -5.64
C VAL A 55 -3.78 9.72 -6.04
N LEU A 56 -2.66 10.11 -5.41
CA LEU A 56 -1.36 9.45 -5.56
C LEU A 56 -1.08 8.59 -4.33
N ASP A 57 -0.88 7.29 -4.55
CA ASP A 57 -0.48 6.30 -3.54
C ASP A 57 1.04 6.14 -3.57
N LEU A 58 1.75 6.71 -2.59
CA LEU A 58 3.21 6.70 -2.51
C LEU A 58 3.69 5.45 -1.76
N GLY A 59 4.57 4.67 -2.40
CA GLY A 59 5.01 3.39 -1.84
C GLY A 59 3.89 2.36 -1.84
N CYS A 60 3.13 2.29 -2.94
CA CYS A 60 1.89 1.52 -3.03
C CYS A 60 2.05 -0.01 -2.92
N GLY A 61 3.28 -0.55 -2.88
CA GLY A 61 3.52 -1.99 -2.94
C GLY A 61 2.90 -2.58 -4.22
N THR A 62 2.11 -3.65 -4.09
CA THR A 62 1.28 -4.18 -5.20
C THR A 62 -0.02 -3.41 -5.46
N GLY A 63 -0.27 -2.30 -4.77
CA GLY A 63 -1.45 -1.46 -4.97
C GLY A 63 -2.71 -1.95 -4.24
N SER A 64 -2.54 -2.66 -3.12
CA SER A 64 -3.65 -3.24 -2.34
C SER A 64 -4.64 -2.17 -1.84
N LEU A 65 -4.15 -0.99 -1.44
CA LEU A 65 -4.98 0.17 -1.07
C LEU A 65 -5.69 0.80 -2.27
N SER A 66 -4.96 1.00 -3.37
CA SER A 66 -5.50 1.54 -4.62
C SER A 66 -6.60 0.66 -5.23
N SER A 67 -6.61 -0.65 -4.92
CA SER A 67 -7.62 -1.62 -5.37
C SER A 67 -8.87 -1.72 -4.48
N LEU A 68 -8.97 -0.89 -3.44
CA LEU A 68 -10.16 -0.84 -2.60
C LEU A 68 -11.33 -0.26 -3.42
N PRO A 69 -12.53 -0.87 -3.32
CA PRO A 69 -13.70 -0.30 -3.98
C PRO A 69 -14.00 1.09 -3.39
N PRO A 70 -14.44 2.05 -4.21
CA PRO A 70 -14.87 3.34 -3.70
C PRO A 70 -16.00 3.13 -2.68
N GLY A 71 -16.03 4.00 -1.67
CA GLY A 71 -17.16 4.06 -0.75
C GLY A 71 -18.45 4.23 -1.54
N ARG A 72 -19.44 3.38 -1.29
CA ARG A 72 -20.78 3.66 -1.77
C ARG A 72 -21.33 4.81 -0.95
N ASP A 73 -21.53 5.95 -1.58
CA ASP A 73 -22.31 7.03 -0.99
C ASP A 73 -23.73 6.50 -0.81
N THR A 74 -24.10 6.22 0.44
CA THR A 74 -25.50 5.97 0.80
C THR A 74 -26.17 7.33 0.97
N GLY A 75 -26.40 8.01 -0.15
CA GLY A 75 -27.16 9.25 -0.25
C GLY A 75 -28.41 9.04 -1.07
#